data_AF-A0A9P6U3V3-F1
#
_entry.id   AF-A0A9P6U3V3-F1
#
_cell.length_a   1.000
_cell.length_b   1.000
_cell.length_c   1.000
_cell.angle_alpha   90.00
_cell.angle_beta   90.00
_cell.angle_gamma   90.00
#
_symmetry.space_group_name_H-M   'P 1'
#
loop_
_entity.id
_entity.type
_entity.pdbx_description
1 polymer ?
#
loop_
_entity_poly.entity_id
_entity_poly.type
_entity_poly.pdbx_seq_one_letter_code
_entity_poly.pdbx_strand_id
1 'polypeptide(L)'
;MKINIPMVKDDSSAEIKRLAEAKDHKKHWKRWGPYVSERQWATVREDYSADGDAWRFFPHEHARSRTYRWGEDGLAGISDNHQRLCFAIGLWNGKDKILKERLYGLTNHEGNHGEDVKELHYYLESTPTHSYMKYLYKYPQTEFPYEKLVEENSRRSRTESEYELKDTGIFDEDKYFDVFVEYAKDSQDVDDVLIKITAHNRGPTDAPLHIIPQFWFRNTWAWFPPGEVEVPQLKKSGPLTMELQHETLGQRFVHFEAKPKGGARPPELIFTNNESNLQRLFNVPNKSPYVKDAFHEYVIRGDTAAINQEDFSGTKAAGVYKFDKVPAGGYVEVRVRLNGKQNPSGKEGAVFKNFDKIVQDRIKDNEEFYSKLTIDGLNQDLKGIQRQALAGMLWSKQWYCFDQRSWSKGDPIGPPPPPERTGVRNMAWQHLYIDTILSMPDKWEYPFFAAWDLAFHAIPLAIVDVDFAKENLNLLLREWFLHPNGQIPAYEWNFSDVNPRKNH
;
A
#
# COMPACT_ATOMS: atom_id res chain seq x y z
N MET A 1 0.70 39.07 5.07
CA MET A 1 -0.49 38.41 4.48
C MET A 1 -1.09 37.52 5.57
N LYS A 2 -2.24 37.88 6.17
CA LYS A 2 -2.91 36.98 7.11
C LYS A 2 -3.58 35.89 6.29
N ILE A 3 -2.95 34.73 6.17
CA ILE A 3 -3.60 33.56 5.58
C ILE A 3 -4.59 33.08 6.64
N ASN A 4 -5.87 33.41 6.47
CA ASN A 4 -6.94 32.75 7.21
C ASN A 4 -6.99 31.30 6.70
N ILE A 5 -6.29 30.40 7.39
CA ILE A 5 -6.38 28.97 7.11
C ILE A 5 -7.82 28.56 7.47
N PRO A 6 -8.63 28.06 6.52
CA PRO A 6 -9.97 27.56 6.81
C PRO A 6 -9.82 26.30 7.68
N MET A 7 -9.83 26.49 8.99
CA MET A 7 -9.98 25.40 9.94
C MET A 7 -11.45 24.99 9.96
N VAL A 8 -11.71 23.70 10.04
CA VAL A 8 -13.07 23.19 10.23
C VAL A 8 -13.60 23.69 11.58
N LYS A 9 -14.54 24.63 11.56
CA LYS A 9 -15.07 25.31 12.77
C LYS A 9 -16.38 24.71 13.31
N ASP A 10 -16.94 23.72 12.62
CA ASP A 10 -18.30 23.24 12.88
C ASP A 10 -18.35 21.73 13.13
N ASP A 11 -18.56 21.31 14.39
CA ASP A 11 -18.66 19.92 14.87
C ASP A 11 -19.84 19.11 14.28
N SER A 12 -20.62 19.68 13.36
CA SER A 12 -21.82 19.02 12.85
C SER A 12 -21.55 17.86 11.87
N SER A 13 -20.41 17.84 11.16
CA SER A 13 -20.15 16.79 10.15
C SER A 13 -19.85 15.42 10.74
N ALA A 14 -20.24 14.37 10.01
CA ALA A 14 -19.97 12.99 10.44
C ALA A 14 -18.46 12.73 10.62
N GLU A 15 -17.62 13.27 9.74
CA GLU A 15 -16.17 13.03 9.77
C GLU A 15 -15.47 13.72 10.95
N ILE A 16 -15.91 14.93 11.33
CA ILE A 16 -15.37 15.62 12.51
C ILE A 16 -15.71 14.87 13.78
N LYS A 17 -16.93 14.32 13.87
CA LYS A 17 -17.33 13.45 14.98
C LYS A 17 -16.43 12.22 15.07
N ARG A 18 -16.08 11.60 13.93
CA ARG A 18 -15.12 10.47 13.91
C ARG A 18 -13.72 10.89 14.37
N LEU A 19 -13.24 12.07 13.97
CA LEU A 19 -11.97 12.61 14.44
C LEU A 19 -11.98 12.82 15.96
N ALA A 20 -13.07 13.38 16.51
CA ALA A 20 -13.24 13.52 17.96
C ALA A 20 -13.30 12.16 18.67
N GLU A 21 -14.05 11.19 18.13
CA GLU A 21 -14.10 9.80 18.65
C GLU A 21 -12.74 9.11 18.61
N ALA A 22 -11.93 9.37 17.57
CA ALA A 22 -10.59 8.81 17.43
C ALA A 22 -9.61 9.43 18.44
N LYS A 23 -9.67 10.75 18.61
CA LYS A 23 -8.88 11.52 19.58
C LYS A 23 -9.17 11.10 21.01
N ASP A 24 -10.45 10.93 21.34
CA ASP A 24 -10.90 10.50 22.68
C ASP A 24 -10.75 8.98 22.90
N HIS A 25 -10.22 8.24 21.92
CA HIS A 25 -10.11 6.78 21.93
C HIS A 25 -11.43 6.03 22.15
N LYS A 26 -12.57 6.64 21.80
CA LYS A 26 -13.90 6.01 21.84
C LYS A 26 -14.06 4.96 20.74
N LYS A 27 -13.50 5.25 19.56
CA LYS A 27 -13.45 4.32 18.41
C LYS A 27 -12.11 4.46 17.69
N HIS A 28 -11.51 3.33 17.32
CA HIS A 28 -10.21 3.31 16.63
C HIS A 28 -10.37 3.51 15.11
N TRP A 29 -10.95 4.64 14.69
CA TRP A 29 -11.19 4.93 13.28
C TRP A 29 -9.94 4.85 12.40
N LYS A 30 -8.81 5.31 12.93
CA LYS A 30 -7.51 5.31 12.23
C LYS A 30 -6.80 3.95 12.26
N ARG A 31 -7.43 2.87 12.76
CA ARG A 31 -6.81 1.53 12.77
C ARG A 31 -6.50 1.05 11.36
N TRP A 32 -7.46 1.15 10.44
CA TRP A 32 -7.27 0.76 9.04
C TRP A 32 -7.04 2.00 8.18
N GLY A 33 -6.02 1.99 7.35
CA GLY A 33 -5.69 3.13 6.49
C GLY A 33 -4.68 2.77 5.41
N PRO A 34 -4.28 3.73 4.58
CA PRO A 34 -3.41 3.51 3.43
C PRO A 34 -1.94 3.36 3.84
N TYR A 35 -1.66 2.60 4.90
CA TYR A 35 -0.35 2.57 5.55
C TYR A 35 0.66 1.61 4.89
N VAL A 36 0.24 0.89 3.85
CA VAL A 36 1.10 0.08 2.99
C VAL A 36 1.79 1.01 1.99
N SER A 37 3.09 0.82 1.80
CA SER A 37 3.87 1.61 0.84
C SER A 37 3.54 1.22 -0.61
N GLU A 38 3.84 2.08 -1.58
CA GLU A 38 3.79 1.68 -3.00
C GLU A 38 5.14 1.10 -3.47
N ARG A 39 6.22 1.30 -2.69
CA ARG A 39 7.53 0.68 -2.89
C ARG A 39 8.22 0.41 -1.55
N GLN A 40 8.56 -0.85 -1.29
CA GLN A 40 9.40 -1.23 -0.14
C GLN A 40 10.77 -1.79 -0.58
N TRP A 41 10.88 -2.29 -1.81
CA TRP A 41 12.16 -2.69 -2.41
C TRP A 41 13.09 -1.47 -2.60
N ALA A 42 14.40 -1.71 -2.55
CA ALA A 42 15.45 -0.69 -2.61
C ALA A 42 15.30 0.47 -1.61
N THR A 43 14.83 0.18 -0.40
CA THR A 43 14.84 1.14 0.72
C THR A 43 16.07 0.91 1.60
N VAL A 44 16.52 1.94 2.33
CA VAL A 44 17.64 1.82 3.25
C VAL A 44 17.37 0.79 4.34
N ARG A 45 16.12 0.69 4.78
CA ARG A 45 15.72 -0.25 5.84
C ARG A 45 15.85 -1.70 5.39
N GLU A 46 15.64 -1.99 4.11
CA GLU A 46 15.80 -3.34 3.55
C GLU A 46 17.22 -3.64 3.05
N ASP A 47 18.16 -2.70 3.23
CA ASP A 47 19.55 -2.82 2.77
C ASP A 47 20.47 -3.47 3.82
N TYR A 48 21.00 -4.64 3.45
CA TYR A 48 21.99 -5.40 4.21
C TYR A 48 23.26 -5.67 3.37
N SER A 49 23.49 -4.87 2.31
CA SER A 49 24.71 -4.92 1.50
C SER A 49 25.95 -4.45 2.28
N ALA A 50 27.13 -4.81 1.77
CA ALA A 50 28.41 -4.41 2.33
C ALA A 50 28.74 -2.93 2.05
N ASP A 51 28.29 -2.41 0.91
CA ASP A 51 28.63 -1.08 0.38
C ASP A 51 27.51 -0.04 0.58
N GLY A 52 26.32 -0.45 1.01
CA GLY A 52 25.16 0.41 1.17
C GLY A 52 24.38 0.64 -0.13
N ASP A 53 24.58 -0.15 -1.18
CA ASP A 53 23.80 -0.04 -2.41
C ASP A 53 22.44 -0.75 -2.26
N ALA A 54 21.49 -0.05 -1.65
CA ALA A 54 20.12 -0.54 -1.45
C ALA A 54 19.42 -0.94 -2.76
N TRP A 55 19.70 -0.20 -3.85
CA TRP A 55 19.08 -0.40 -5.16
C TRP A 55 19.49 -1.72 -5.78
N ARG A 56 20.78 -2.07 -5.72
CA ARG A 56 21.27 -3.36 -6.21
C ARG A 56 21.01 -4.52 -5.25
N PHE A 57 20.94 -4.25 -3.94
CA PHE A 57 20.76 -5.30 -2.94
C PHE A 57 19.36 -5.92 -2.94
N PHE A 58 18.33 -5.09 -3.12
CA PHE A 58 16.94 -5.54 -3.15
C PHE A 58 16.18 -4.84 -4.28
N PRO A 59 16.46 -5.21 -5.55
CA PRO A 59 15.85 -4.59 -6.71
C PRO A 59 14.39 -5.05 -6.91
N HIS A 60 13.69 -4.39 -7.82
CA HIS A 60 12.30 -4.68 -8.17
C HIS A 60 12.07 -6.15 -8.57
N GLU A 61 13.02 -6.79 -9.25
CA GLU A 61 12.95 -8.19 -9.69
C GLU A 61 12.77 -9.15 -8.51
N HIS A 62 13.33 -8.81 -7.36
CA HIS A 62 13.23 -9.59 -6.14
C HIS A 62 11.94 -9.32 -5.37
N ALA A 63 11.31 -8.15 -5.53
CA ALA A 63 10.17 -7.67 -4.73
C ALA A 63 9.00 -8.68 -4.63
N ARG A 64 8.71 -9.39 -5.73
CA ARG A 64 7.64 -10.40 -5.78
C ARG A 64 7.99 -11.70 -5.05
N SER A 65 9.28 -12.02 -4.93
CA SER A 65 9.77 -13.31 -4.44
C SER A 65 10.44 -13.21 -3.06
N ARG A 66 10.82 -12.01 -2.61
CA ARG A 66 11.52 -11.78 -1.34
C ARG A 66 10.63 -11.02 -0.36
N THR A 67 10.61 -11.46 0.90
CA THR A 67 9.87 -10.80 2.00
C THR A 67 10.62 -9.58 2.51
N TYR A 68 9.88 -8.65 3.10
CA TYR A 68 10.39 -7.42 3.68
C TYR A 68 10.44 -7.53 5.20
N ARG A 69 11.45 -6.91 5.83
CA ARG A 69 11.62 -6.94 7.29
C ARG A 69 10.90 -5.80 8.00
N TRP A 70 10.93 -4.61 7.39
CA TRP A 70 10.62 -3.32 8.03
C TRP A 70 9.36 -2.65 7.49
N GLY A 71 8.69 -3.28 6.52
CA GLY A 71 7.51 -2.76 5.85
C GLY A 71 6.88 -3.80 4.92
N GLU A 72 5.95 -3.35 4.09
CA GLU A 72 5.31 -4.10 3.01
C GLU A 72 4.93 -3.09 1.91
N ASP A 73 4.80 -3.58 0.67
CA ASP A 73 4.29 -2.80 -0.46
C ASP A 73 3.09 -3.44 -1.15
N GLY A 74 2.31 -2.63 -1.85
CA GLY A 74 1.17 -3.11 -2.64
C GLY A 74 0.41 -2.01 -3.38
N LEU A 75 -0.18 -2.39 -4.52
CA LEU A 75 -1.00 -1.52 -5.35
C LEU A 75 -2.33 -1.19 -4.67
N ALA A 76 -2.59 0.12 -4.48
CA ALA A 76 -3.76 0.64 -3.76
C ALA A 76 -3.90 0.04 -2.35
N GLY A 77 -2.79 -0.25 -1.67
CA GLY A 77 -2.81 -1.04 -0.44
C GLY A 77 -3.32 -0.32 0.82
N ILE A 78 -3.91 -1.09 1.74
CA ILE A 78 -4.25 -0.67 3.11
C ILE A 78 -3.70 -1.68 4.12
N SER A 79 -3.50 -1.26 5.37
CA SER A 79 -3.21 -2.16 6.48
C SER A 79 -3.83 -1.67 7.77
N ASP A 80 -3.75 -2.48 8.82
CA ASP A 80 -3.91 -1.95 10.16
C ASP A 80 -2.72 -1.04 10.54
N ASN A 81 -2.86 -0.31 11.64
CA ASN A 81 -1.94 0.76 12.06
C ASN A 81 -0.57 0.26 12.55
N HIS A 82 -0.34 -1.05 12.63
CA HIS A 82 0.96 -1.68 12.86
C HIS A 82 1.40 -2.60 11.70
N GLN A 83 0.71 -2.49 10.56
CA GLN A 83 0.96 -3.29 9.35
C GLN A 83 1.09 -4.79 9.65
N ARG A 84 0.24 -5.31 10.54
CA ARG A 84 0.16 -6.74 10.85
C ARG A 84 -0.56 -7.45 9.71
N LEU A 85 -1.73 -6.97 9.32
CA LEU A 85 -2.50 -7.44 8.18
C LEU A 85 -2.50 -6.38 7.08
N CYS A 86 -2.08 -6.78 5.88
CA CYS A 86 -2.09 -5.97 4.68
C CYS A 86 -3.17 -6.45 3.70
N PHE A 87 -3.66 -5.51 2.90
CA PHE A 87 -4.48 -5.74 1.73
C PHE A 87 -3.93 -4.94 0.55
N ALA A 88 -3.94 -5.53 -0.65
CA ALA A 88 -3.73 -4.83 -1.91
C ALA A 88 -4.38 -5.61 -3.06
N ILE A 89 -4.47 -4.98 -4.23
CA ILE A 89 -4.97 -5.66 -5.43
C ILE A 89 -3.82 -6.22 -6.27
N GLY A 90 -4.05 -7.38 -6.87
CA GLY A 90 -3.29 -7.90 -8.01
C GLY A 90 -4.14 -7.81 -9.29
N LEU A 91 -3.53 -7.47 -10.41
CA LEU A 91 -4.18 -7.44 -11.72
C LEU A 91 -3.39 -8.23 -12.76
N TRP A 92 -4.09 -8.85 -13.69
CA TRP A 92 -3.46 -9.46 -14.87
C TRP A 92 -4.36 -9.37 -16.11
N ASN A 93 -3.88 -8.71 -17.14
CA ASN A 93 -4.55 -8.53 -18.43
C ASN A 93 -4.43 -9.74 -19.38
N GLY A 94 -3.80 -10.84 -18.93
CA GLY A 94 -3.54 -12.04 -19.74
C GLY A 94 -2.30 -11.96 -20.63
N LYS A 95 -1.57 -10.84 -20.62
CA LYS A 95 -0.42 -10.57 -21.49
C LYS A 95 0.84 -10.15 -20.72
N ASP A 96 0.67 -9.45 -19.60
CA ASP A 96 1.80 -8.99 -18.79
C ASP A 96 2.62 -10.17 -18.28
N LYS A 97 3.94 -10.02 -18.36
CA LYS A 97 4.92 -10.97 -17.81
C LYS A 97 4.96 -10.97 -16.28
N ILE A 98 4.41 -9.93 -15.65
CA ILE A 98 4.46 -9.73 -14.19
C ILE A 98 3.06 -9.48 -13.67
N LEU A 99 2.67 -10.23 -12.64
CA LEU A 99 1.42 -9.98 -11.93
C LEU A 99 1.47 -8.58 -11.32
N LYS A 100 0.50 -7.73 -11.66
CA LYS A 100 0.52 -6.33 -11.28
C LYS A 100 0.02 -6.15 -9.85
N GLU A 101 0.94 -6.34 -8.90
CA GLU A 101 0.69 -6.25 -7.45
C GLU A 101 1.25 -4.98 -6.81
N ARG A 102 2.12 -4.25 -7.53
CA ARG A 102 2.82 -3.04 -7.08
C ARG A 102 3.14 -2.14 -8.27
N LEU A 103 3.36 -0.85 -8.02
CA LEU A 103 3.78 0.08 -9.06
C LEU A 103 5.20 -0.26 -9.52
N TYR A 104 5.43 -0.13 -10.82
CA TYR A 104 6.75 -0.29 -11.42
C TYR A 104 7.41 1.07 -11.59
N GLY A 105 8.72 1.10 -11.53
CA GLY A 105 9.49 2.30 -11.84
C GLY A 105 10.97 1.98 -11.89
N LEU A 106 11.73 3.01 -12.25
CA LEU A 106 13.16 2.93 -12.49
C LEU A 106 13.93 3.20 -11.21
N THR A 107 15.06 2.51 -11.07
CA THR A 107 16.04 2.82 -10.03
C THR A 107 16.82 4.09 -10.39
N ASN A 108 17.55 4.62 -9.40
CA ASN A 108 18.48 5.75 -9.57
C ASN A 108 19.49 5.60 -10.72
N HIS A 109 19.83 4.37 -11.11
CA HIS A 109 20.78 4.10 -12.19
C HIS A 109 20.14 3.94 -13.56
N GLU A 110 18.82 3.76 -13.60
CA GLU A 110 18.05 3.51 -14.82
C GLU A 110 17.34 4.77 -15.34
N GLY A 111 16.92 5.67 -14.45
CA GLY A 111 16.32 6.95 -14.81
C GLY A 111 17.36 8.04 -15.08
N ASN A 112 17.07 8.92 -16.04
CA ASN A 112 17.94 10.07 -16.36
C ASN A 112 17.87 11.19 -15.30
N HIS A 113 16.78 11.24 -14.51
CA HIS A 113 16.60 12.18 -13.39
C HIS A 113 16.59 11.53 -12.01
N GLY A 114 16.68 10.20 -11.91
CA GLY A 114 16.73 9.47 -10.64
C GLY A 114 15.75 8.31 -10.62
N GLU A 115 15.29 7.94 -9.42
CA GLU A 115 14.13 7.07 -9.26
C GLU A 115 12.86 7.67 -9.88
N ASP A 116 12.06 6.84 -10.54
CA ASP A 116 10.94 7.35 -11.33
C ASP A 116 9.83 6.30 -11.50
N VAL A 117 8.62 6.60 -11.03
CA VAL A 117 7.47 5.70 -11.13
C VAL A 117 6.89 5.74 -12.54
N LYS A 118 6.93 4.61 -13.24
CA LYS A 118 6.47 4.52 -14.65
C LYS A 118 5.02 4.09 -14.77
N GLU A 119 4.18 4.52 -13.84
CA GLU A 119 2.79 4.10 -13.74
C GLU A 119 1.84 5.27 -13.56
N LEU A 120 0.66 5.18 -14.18
CA LEU A 120 -0.36 6.21 -14.03
C LEU A 120 -1.36 5.82 -12.94
N HIS A 121 -1.26 6.51 -11.81
CA HIS A 121 -2.11 6.30 -10.66
C HIS A 121 -2.47 7.63 -9.98
N TYR A 122 -3.60 7.66 -9.28
CA TYR A 122 -4.16 8.88 -8.70
C TYR A 122 -4.87 8.60 -7.38
N TYR A 123 -4.50 9.36 -6.35
CA TYR A 123 -5.29 9.49 -5.14
C TYR A 123 -6.47 10.41 -5.43
N LEU A 124 -7.70 9.89 -5.41
CA LEU A 124 -8.89 10.67 -5.78
C LEU A 124 -9.60 11.22 -4.54
N GLU A 125 -9.74 10.39 -3.52
CA GLU A 125 -10.52 10.71 -2.32
C GLU A 125 -9.87 10.08 -1.09
N SER A 126 -9.89 10.82 0.02
CA SER A 126 -9.70 10.25 1.35
C SER A 126 -10.29 11.20 2.39
N THR A 127 -10.95 10.66 3.40
CA THR A 127 -11.24 11.37 4.64
C THR A 127 -10.09 11.19 5.65
N PRO A 128 -9.91 12.11 6.63
CA PRO A 128 -8.86 12.02 7.66
C PRO A 128 -8.84 10.73 8.47
N THR A 129 -10.01 10.17 8.74
CA THR A 129 -10.18 8.91 9.44
C THR A 129 -10.12 7.69 8.52
N HIS A 130 -9.90 7.92 7.22
CA HIS A 130 -9.93 6.90 6.17
C HIS A 130 -11.25 6.13 6.17
N SER A 131 -12.35 6.79 6.57
CA SER A 131 -13.71 6.24 6.57
C SER A 131 -14.26 6.07 5.15
N TYR A 132 -13.76 6.88 4.21
CA TYR A 132 -13.88 6.70 2.77
C TYR A 132 -12.53 6.97 2.11
N MET A 133 -12.15 6.14 1.13
CA MET A 133 -10.99 6.39 0.27
C MET A 133 -11.28 5.92 -1.15
N LYS A 134 -10.67 6.57 -2.15
CA LYS A 134 -10.75 6.20 -3.56
C LYS A 134 -9.41 6.40 -4.26
N TYR A 135 -8.97 5.33 -4.92
CA TYR A 135 -7.76 5.28 -5.73
C TYR A 135 -8.13 4.97 -7.18
N LEU A 136 -7.35 5.46 -8.14
CA LEU A 136 -7.45 5.11 -9.56
C LEU A 136 -6.09 4.64 -10.06
N TYR A 137 -6.07 3.50 -10.73
CA TYR A 137 -4.94 2.99 -11.49
C TYR A 137 -5.32 2.80 -12.96
N LYS A 138 -4.47 3.25 -13.88
CA LYS A 138 -4.67 3.04 -15.32
C LYS A 138 -3.87 1.83 -15.77
N TYR A 139 -4.55 0.74 -16.07
CA TYR A 139 -3.91 -0.53 -16.40
C TYR A 139 -4.01 -0.87 -17.90
N PRO A 140 -2.90 -0.95 -18.65
CA PRO A 140 -2.93 -1.31 -20.06
C PRO A 140 -3.55 -2.68 -20.36
N GLN A 141 -4.21 -2.81 -21.52
CA GLN A 141 -4.73 -4.09 -22.06
C GLN A 141 -3.69 -4.87 -22.87
N THR A 142 -2.52 -4.28 -23.10
CA THR A 142 -1.35 -4.89 -23.76
C THR A 142 -0.27 -5.16 -22.73
N GLU A 143 0.74 -5.94 -23.13
CA GLU A 143 1.93 -6.13 -22.29
C GLU A 143 2.54 -4.79 -21.90
N PHE A 144 2.81 -4.64 -20.60
CA PHE A 144 3.46 -3.45 -20.06
C PHE A 144 4.91 -3.31 -20.58
N PRO A 145 5.36 -2.11 -21.00
CA PRO A 145 6.58 -1.94 -21.80
C PRO A 145 7.84 -1.77 -20.92
N TYR A 146 8.10 -2.71 -20.01
CA TYR A 146 9.20 -2.65 -19.04
C TYR A 146 10.57 -2.37 -19.68
N GLU A 147 10.97 -3.21 -20.63
CA GLU A 147 12.29 -3.14 -21.28
C GLU A 147 12.48 -1.80 -22.03
N LYS A 148 11.45 -1.34 -22.75
CA LYS A 148 11.49 -0.08 -23.49
C LYS A 148 11.66 1.14 -22.57
N LEU A 149 11.01 1.12 -21.40
CA LEU A 149 11.14 2.18 -20.40
C LEU A 149 12.57 2.28 -19.85
N VAL A 150 13.19 1.14 -19.54
CA VAL A 150 14.58 1.09 -19.06
C VAL A 150 15.55 1.54 -20.16
N GLU A 151 15.43 0.95 -21.36
CA GLU A 151 16.37 1.21 -22.46
C GLU A 151 16.36 2.69 -22.88
N GLU A 152 15.20 3.29 -23.09
CA GLU A 152 15.11 4.67 -23.55
C GLU A 152 15.54 5.69 -22.48
N ASN A 153 15.19 5.48 -21.21
CA ASN A 153 15.65 6.37 -20.14
C ASN A 153 17.17 6.27 -19.93
N SER A 154 17.75 5.07 -20.04
CA SER A 154 19.21 4.88 -19.90
C SER A 154 20.03 5.58 -20.99
N ARG A 155 19.43 5.86 -22.15
CA ARG A 155 20.09 6.56 -23.27
C ARG A 155 19.99 8.09 -23.16
N ARG A 156 19.05 8.60 -22.36
CA ARG A 156 18.80 10.04 -22.23
C ARG A 156 19.79 10.69 -21.28
N SER A 157 20.16 11.92 -21.62
CA SER A 157 20.96 12.79 -20.74
C SER A 157 20.11 13.43 -19.65
N ARG A 158 20.78 13.98 -18.62
CA ARG A 158 20.13 14.75 -17.55
C ARG A 158 19.44 16.03 -18.04
N THR A 159 19.73 16.50 -19.26
CA THR A 159 19.11 17.69 -19.85
C THR A 159 17.86 17.39 -20.66
N GLU A 160 17.60 16.12 -20.96
CA GLU A 160 16.39 15.68 -21.65
C GLU A 160 15.28 15.38 -20.64
N SER A 161 14.02 15.50 -21.07
CA SER A 161 12.87 15.07 -20.26
C SER A 161 12.89 13.55 -20.06
N GLU A 162 12.30 13.08 -18.97
CA GLU A 162 12.06 11.65 -18.73
C GLU A 162 11.22 11.03 -19.87
N TYR A 163 11.45 9.75 -20.16
CA TYR A 163 10.61 8.98 -21.06
C TYR A 163 9.51 8.30 -20.26
N GLU A 164 8.28 8.76 -20.43
CA GLU A 164 7.13 8.35 -19.63
C GLU A 164 6.35 7.20 -20.27
N LEU A 165 5.53 6.51 -19.46
CA LEU A 165 4.66 5.44 -19.94
C LEU A 165 3.75 5.91 -21.10
N LYS A 166 3.25 7.15 -21.04
CA LYS A 166 2.45 7.77 -22.11
C LYS A 166 3.23 7.89 -23.43
N ASP A 167 4.54 8.11 -23.38
CA ASP A 167 5.38 8.30 -24.56
C ASP A 167 5.68 6.98 -25.28
N THR A 168 5.27 5.85 -24.69
CA THR A 168 5.38 4.53 -25.31
C THR A 168 4.33 4.28 -26.40
N GLY A 169 3.26 5.08 -26.42
CA GLY A 169 2.08 4.91 -27.25
C GLY A 169 1.07 3.90 -26.70
N ILE A 170 1.30 3.34 -25.50
CA ILE A 170 0.44 2.29 -24.93
C ILE A 170 -1.00 2.75 -24.65
N PHE A 171 -1.24 4.06 -24.58
CA PHE A 171 -2.56 4.65 -24.36
C PHE A 171 -3.18 5.27 -25.62
N ASP A 172 -2.50 5.27 -26.77
CA ASP A 172 -2.92 6.02 -27.98
C ASP A 172 -4.26 5.54 -28.56
N GLU A 173 -4.63 4.28 -28.32
CA GLU A 173 -5.88 3.67 -28.79
C GLU A 173 -6.92 3.46 -27.67
N ASP A 174 -6.76 4.15 -26.53
CA ASP A 174 -7.59 4.01 -25.32
C ASP A 174 -7.66 2.56 -24.78
N LYS A 175 -6.71 1.70 -25.15
CA LYS A 175 -6.63 0.28 -24.77
C LYS A 175 -6.11 0.08 -23.34
N TYR A 176 -6.87 0.58 -22.36
CA TYR A 176 -6.56 0.43 -20.95
C TYR A 176 -7.84 0.26 -20.11
N PHE A 177 -7.64 -0.12 -18.86
CA PHE A 177 -8.66 -0.14 -17.83
C PHE A 177 -8.45 1.02 -16.85
N ASP A 178 -9.49 1.79 -16.56
CA ASP A 178 -9.51 2.59 -15.34
C ASP A 178 -9.96 1.68 -14.20
N VAL A 179 -9.04 1.34 -13.30
CA VAL A 179 -9.28 0.50 -12.13
C VAL A 179 -9.44 1.38 -10.90
N PHE A 180 -10.68 1.55 -10.46
CA PHE A 180 -11.01 2.24 -9.21
C PHE A 180 -11.00 1.26 -8.04
N VAL A 181 -10.35 1.64 -6.95
CA VAL A 181 -10.40 0.92 -5.68
C VAL A 181 -10.98 1.85 -4.62
N GLU A 182 -12.12 1.48 -4.06
CA GLU A 182 -12.83 2.24 -3.05
C GLU A 182 -12.87 1.48 -1.72
N TYR A 183 -12.62 2.20 -0.63
CA TYR A 183 -12.73 1.71 0.74
C TYR A 183 -13.82 2.48 1.47
N ALA A 184 -14.65 1.78 2.24
CA ALA A 184 -15.66 2.38 3.11
C ALA A 184 -15.71 1.64 4.44
N LYS A 185 -15.86 2.38 5.54
CA LYS A 185 -16.04 1.79 6.89
C LYS A 185 -17.48 1.86 7.35
N ASP A 186 -17.94 0.82 8.05
CA ASP A 186 -19.23 0.88 8.74
C ASP A 186 -19.19 1.90 9.90
N SER A 187 -20.29 2.64 10.10
CA SER A 187 -20.40 3.63 11.19
C SER A 187 -20.39 3.01 12.59
N GLN A 188 -20.89 1.78 12.70
CA GLN A 188 -21.10 1.05 13.94
C GLN A 188 -19.90 0.17 14.29
N ASP A 189 -19.13 -0.25 13.30
CA ASP A 189 -17.95 -1.12 13.47
C ASP A 189 -16.79 -0.60 12.62
N VAL A 190 -15.77 -0.04 13.29
CA VAL A 190 -14.59 0.53 12.61
C VAL A 190 -13.67 -0.52 12.02
N ASP A 191 -13.82 -1.79 12.41
CA ASP A 191 -13.10 -2.94 11.84
C ASP A 191 -13.82 -3.55 10.64
N ASP A 192 -15.01 -3.06 10.30
CA ASP A 192 -15.77 -3.48 9.14
C ASP A 192 -15.41 -2.62 7.93
N VAL A 193 -14.52 -3.16 7.09
CA VAL A 193 -13.96 -2.49 5.91
C VAL A 193 -14.54 -3.12 4.64
N LEU A 194 -15.24 -2.30 3.88
CA LEU A 194 -15.80 -2.65 2.57
C LEU A 194 -14.81 -2.22 1.49
N ILE A 195 -14.52 -3.12 0.56
CA ILE A 195 -13.59 -2.92 -0.54
C ILE A 195 -14.34 -3.15 -1.85
N LYS A 196 -14.42 -2.12 -2.69
CA LYS A 196 -15.10 -2.18 -3.98
C LYS A 196 -14.09 -1.86 -5.08
N ILE A 197 -13.92 -2.78 -6.02
CA ILE A 197 -12.98 -2.66 -7.13
C ILE A 197 -13.79 -2.61 -8.42
N THR A 198 -13.68 -1.50 -9.16
CA THR A 198 -14.41 -1.31 -10.43
C THR A 198 -13.40 -1.10 -11.55
N ALA A 199 -13.40 -1.96 -12.57
CA ALA A 199 -12.53 -1.81 -13.73
C ALA A 199 -13.37 -1.43 -14.96
N HIS A 200 -13.20 -0.20 -15.44
CA HIS A 200 -13.83 0.28 -16.68
C HIS A 200 -12.91 -0.01 -17.86
N ASN A 201 -13.41 -0.74 -18.86
CA ASN A 201 -12.72 -0.90 -20.13
C ASN A 201 -12.92 0.36 -20.96
N ARG A 202 -11.84 1.14 -21.15
CA ARG A 202 -11.85 2.34 -21.99
C ARG A 202 -11.66 2.02 -23.47
N GLY A 203 -11.15 0.82 -23.75
CA GLY A 203 -10.81 0.39 -25.09
C GLY A 203 -12.03 0.11 -25.97
N PRO A 204 -11.81 0.08 -27.28
CA PRO A 204 -12.87 -0.14 -28.28
C PRO A 204 -13.31 -1.61 -28.39
N THR A 205 -12.66 -2.54 -27.70
CA THR A 205 -12.91 -3.98 -27.79
C THR A 205 -12.98 -4.63 -26.41
N ASP A 206 -13.72 -5.73 -26.31
CA ASP A 206 -13.71 -6.57 -25.12
C ASP A 206 -12.29 -7.07 -24.80
N ALA A 207 -11.93 -7.06 -23.52
CA ALA A 207 -10.59 -7.48 -23.08
C ALA A 207 -10.67 -8.34 -21.81
N PRO A 208 -9.83 -9.39 -21.68
CA PRO A 208 -9.80 -10.20 -20.47
C PRO A 208 -9.15 -9.43 -19.31
N LEU A 209 -9.56 -9.73 -18.09
CA LEU A 209 -8.97 -9.15 -16.88
C LEU A 209 -9.11 -10.11 -15.70
N HIS A 210 -8.03 -10.26 -14.94
CA HIS A 210 -8.05 -10.87 -13.62
C HIS A 210 -7.96 -9.78 -12.56
N ILE A 211 -8.85 -9.83 -11.57
CA ILE A 211 -8.83 -8.97 -10.38
C ILE A 211 -8.61 -9.90 -9.18
N ILE A 212 -7.54 -9.67 -8.43
CA ILE A 212 -7.05 -10.60 -7.41
C ILE A 212 -6.85 -9.82 -6.11
N PRO A 213 -7.90 -9.59 -5.30
CA PRO A 213 -7.77 -8.95 -3.99
C PRO A 213 -6.99 -9.88 -3.05
N GLN A 214 -5.88 -9.40 -2.50
CA GLN A 214 -4.94 -10.19 -1.69
C GLN A 214 -4.88 -9.69 -0.26
N PHE A 215 -4.78 -10.63 0.68
CA PHE A 215 -4.50 -10.36 2.08
C PHE A 215 -3.27 -11.13 2.51
N TRP A 216 -2.38 -10.50 3.29
CA TRP A 216 -1.22 -11.18 3.85
C TRP A 216 -0.81 -10.58 5.18
N PHE A 217 -0.21 -11.42 6.00
CA PHE A 217 0.48 -10.95 7.18
C PHE A 217 1.90 -10.53 6.82
N ARG A 218 2.33 -9.37 7.35
CA ARG A 218 3.74 -8.97 7.24
C ARG A 218 4.60 -10.05 7.88
N ASN A 219 5.66 -10.46 7.18
CA ASN A 219 6.51 -11.52 7.69
C ASN A 219 7.29 -10.99 8.91
N THR A 220 6.96 -11.49 10.09
CA THR A 220 7.68 -11.19 11.34
C THR A 220 8.40 -12.41 11.89
N TRP A 221 7.99 -13.61 11.49
CA TRP A 221 8.44 -14.88 12.06
C TRP A 221 9.73 -15.41 11.41
N ALA A 222 10.08 -15.00 10.18
CA ALA A 222 11.30 -15.46 9.52
C ALA A 222 12.59 -14.91 10.15
N TRP A 223 12.47 -13.89 11.00
CA TRP A 223 13.60 -13.11 11.55
C TRP A 223 14.00 -13.53 12.98
N PHE A 224 13.18 -14.35 13.65
CA PHE A 224 13.39 -14.78 15.03
C PHE A 224 13.39 -16.31 15.17
N PRO A 225 14.14 -16.88 16.13
CA PRO A 225 14.16 -18.31 16.42
C PRO A 225 12.76 -18.96 16.42
N PRO A 226 12.61 -20.19 15.88
CA PRO A 226 11.32 -20.86 15.87
C PRO A 226 10.69 -20.92 17.27
N GLY A 227 9.43 -20.46 17.38
CA GLY A 227 8.67 -20.44 18.64
C GLY A 227 8.80 -19.14 19.45
N GLU A 228 9.62 -18.17 19.05
CA GLU A 228 9.66 -16.85 19.70
C GLU A 228 8.51 -15.92 19.27
N VAL A 229 8.02 -16.11 18.04
CA VAL A 229 6.92 -15.33 17.48
C VAL A 229 5.86 -16.29 16.94
N GLU A 230 4.61 -16.05 17.31
CA GLU A 230 3.46 -16.79 16.79
C GLU A 230 3.24 -16.48 15.31
N VAL A 231 3.14 -17.52 14.49
CA VAL A 231 2.86 -17.38 13.05
C VAL A 231 1.35 -17.16 12.87
N PRO A 232 0.91 -16.01 12.32
CA PRO A 232 -0.51 -15.78 12.08
C PRO A 232 -1.02 -16.67 10.96
N GLN A 233 -2.32 -16.90 10.90
CA GLN A 233 -2.93 -17.84 9.95
C GLN A 233 -4.07 -17.21 9.16
N LEU A 234 -4.08 -17.46 7.85
CA LEU A 234 -5.21 -17.34 6.96
C LEU A 234 -5.68 -18.76 6.65
N LYS A 235 -6.99 -19.02 6.76
CA LYS A 235 -7.56 -20.33 6.46
C LYS A 235 -8.93 -20.22 5.84
N LYS A 236 -9.25 -21.08 4.89
CA LYS A 236 -10.61 -21.19 4.33
C LYS A 236 -11.60 -21.63 5.42
N SER A 237 -12.62 -20.82 5.69
CA SER A 237 -13.69 -21.10 6.66
C SER A 237 -15.07 -21.27 6.01
N GLY A 238 -15.16 -21.02 4.69
CA GLY A 238 -16.34 -21.32 3.86
C GLY A 238 -15.99 -21.23 2.37
N PRO A 239 -16.96 -21.47 1.45
CA PRO A 239 -16.70 -21.44 0.01
C PRO A 239 -16.07 -20.13 -0.48
N LEU A 240 -16.53 -19.00 0.06
CA LEU A 240 -16.13 -17.64 -0.31
C LEU A 240 -15.77 -16.82 0.94
N THR A 241 -15.31 -17.49 2.00
CA THR A 241 -14.92 -16.86 3.25
C THR A 241 -13.61 -17.46 3.73
N MET A 242 -12.70 -16.58 4.14
CA MET A 242 -11.50 -16.95 4.87
C MET A 242 -11.51 -16.32 6.25
N GLU A 243 -10.97 -17.08 7.20
CA GLU A 243 -10.71 -16.66 8.57
C GLU A 243 -9.25 -16.24 8.70
N LEU A 244 -9.04 -15.22 9.52
CA LEU A 244 -7.75 -14.62 9.82
C LEU A 244 -7.54 -14.71 11.33
N GLN A 245 -6.42 -15.26 11.75
CA GLN A 245 -6.04 -15.36 13.15
C GLN A 245 -4.65 -14.75 13.36
N HIS A 246 -4.58 -13.80 14.28
CA HIS A 246 -3.34 -13.16 14.69
C HIS A 246 -3.42 -12.79 16.17
N GLU A 247 -2.34 -12.99 16.90
CA GLU A 247 -2.27 -12.87 18.37
C GLU A 247 -2.91 -11.57 18.91
N THR A 248 -2.46 -10.41 18.41
CA THR A 248 -2.95 -9.10 18.90
C THR A 248 -4.09 -8.47 18.10
N LEU A 249 -4.27 -8.83 16.82
CA LEU A 249 -5.38 -8.35 16.00
C LEU A 249 -6.67 -9.14 16.28
N GLY A 250 -6.53 -10.35 16.81
CA GLY A 250 -7.61 -11.28 17.07
C GLY A 250 -8.14 -11.93 15.80
N GLN A 251 -9.26 -12.64 15.94
CA GLN A 251 -9.94 -13.30 14.84
C GLN A 251 -10.66 -12.27 13.95
N ARG A 252 -10.57 -12.43 12.62
CA ARG A 252 -11.31 -11.65 11.62
C ARG A 252 -11.76 -12.56 10.48
N PHE A 253 -12.67 -12.07 9.65
CA PHE A 253 -13.17 -12.77 8.47
C PHE A 253 -13.11 -11.87 7.24
N VAL A 254 -12.76 -12.46 6.10
CA VAL A 254 -12.87 -11.81 4.80
C VAL A 254 -13.85 -12.59 3.95
N HIS A 255 -14.80 -11.86 3.37
CA HIS A 255 -15.84 -12.39 2.50
C HIS A 255 -15.66 -11.87 1.08
N PHE A 256 -15.81 -12.78 0.12
CA PHE A 256 -15.72 -12.50 -1.30
C PHE A 256 -17.11 -12.63 -1.94
N GLU A 257 -17.49 -11.67 -2.78
CA GLU A 257 -18.78 -11.74 -3.48
C GLU A 257 -18.78 -12.85 -4.53
N ALA A 258 -19.82 -13.69 -4.52
CA ALA A 258 -19.96 -14.84 -5.39
C ALA A 258 -20.25 -14.47 -6.85
N LYS A 259 -21.03 -13.40 -7.05
CA LYS A 259 -21.57 -12.98 -8.34
C LYS A 259 -21.18 -11.52 -8.59
N PRO A 260 -19.92 -11.26 -8.94
CA PRO A 260 -19.48 -9.91 -9.27
C PRO A 260 -20.23 -9.38 -10.50
N LYS A 261 -20.33 -8.05 -10.61
CA LYS A 261 -20.95 -7.41 -11.77
C LYS A 261 -20.09 -7.63 -13.01
N GLY A 262 -20.74 -7.94 -14.13
CA GLY A 262 -20.06 -8.21 -15.40
C GLY A 262 -19.67 -9.68 -15.62
N GLY A 263 -20.17 -10.60 -14.79
CA GLY A 263 -20.32 -12.01 -15.17
C GLY A 263 -19.09 -12.90 -14.97
N ALA A 264 -18.15 -12.56 -14.09
CA ALA A 264 -17.11 -13.50 -13.69
C ALA A 264 -17.69 -14.71 -12.95
N ARG A 265 -16.97 -15.83 -13.03
CA ARG A 265 -17.18 -17.00 -12.17
C ARG A 265 -16.98 -16.60 -10.70
N PRO A 266 -17.58 -17.32 -9.73
CA PRO A 266 -17.23 -17.17 -8.32
C PRO A 266 -15.71 -17.25 -8.16
N PRO A 267 -15.11 -16.42 -7.29
CA PRO A 267 -13.68 -16.35 -7.17
C PRO A 267 -13.12 -17.64 -6.59
N GLU A 268 -11.95 -18.03 -7.08
CA GLU A 268 -11.19 -19.10 -6.48
C GLU A 268 -10.36 -18.56 -5.31
N LEU A 269 -10.52 -19.15 -4.13
CA LEU A 269 -9.70 -18.79 -2.97
C LEU A 269 -8.39 -19.59 -3.02
N ILE A 270 -7.27 -18.87 -3.14
CA ILE A 270 -5.92 -19.44 -3.19
C ILE A 270 -5.11 -19.00 -1.97
N PHE A 271 -4.22 -19.89 -1.49
CA PHE A 271 -3.45 -19.71 -0.26
C PHE A 271 -1.97 -20.02 -0.49
N THR A 272 -1.09 -19.30 0.20
CA THR A 272 0.36 -19.50 0.22
C THR A 272 0.95 -18.86 1.50
N ASN A 273 2.27 -18.83 1.64
CA ASN A 273 2.94 -18.08 2.69
C ASN A 273 3.62 -16.82 2.13
N ASN A 274 3.56 -15.72 2.88
CA ASN A 274 4.43 -14.57 2.67
C ASN A 274 5.85 -14.91 3.14
N GLU A 275 6.52 -15.81 2.42
CA GLU A 275 7.86 -16.34 2.70
C GLU A 275 8.76 -16.16 1.48
N SER A 276 10.03 -15.83 1.71
CA SER A 276 10.99 -15.65 0.62
C SER A 276 11.18 -16.93 -0.19
N ASN A 277 11.14 -16.85 -1.51
CA ASN A 277 11.51 -17.92 -2.43
C ASN A 277 13.04 -18.01 -2.52
N LEU A 278 13.65 -18.65 -1.52
CA LEU A 278 15.09 -18.86 -1.40
C LEU A 278 15.67 -19.62 -2.60
N GLN A 279 14.90 -20.54 -3.18
CA GLN A 279 15.36 -21.33 -4.33
C GLN A 279 15.57 -20.44 -5.55
N ARG A 280 14.64 -19.51 -5.81
CA ARG A 280 14.74 -18.56 -6.91
C ARG A 280 15.79 -17.48 -6.67
N LEU A 281 15.87 -16.97 -5.44
CA LEU A 281 16.71 -15.80 -5.11
C LEU A 281 18.17 -16.16 -4.86
N PHE A 282 18.41 -17.29 -4.21
CA PHE A 282 19.72 -17.63 -3.64
C PHE A 282 20.15 -19.07 -3.96
N ASN A 283 19.38 -19.80 -4.77
CA ASN A 283 19.61 -21.21 -5.07
C ASN A 283 19.69 -22.10 -3.81
N VAL A 284 18.88 -21.76 -2.79
CA VAL A 284 18.77 -22.49 -1.52
C VAL A 284 17.39 -23.14 -1.44
N PRO A 285 17.25 -24.43 -1.07
CA PRO A 285 15.94 -25.07 -0.96
C PRO A 285 14.98 -24.31 -0.03
N ASN A 286 13.73 -24.16 -0.48
CA ASN A 286 12.68 -23.56 0.34
C ASN A 286 12.27 -24.49 1.49
N LYS A 287 11.91 -23.92 2.65
CA LYS A 287 11.37 -24.69 3.80
C LYS A 287 10.00 -25.29 3.51
N SER A 288 9.25 -24.67 2.60
CA SER A 288 7.92 -25.06 2.14
C SER A 288 7.83 -24.78 0.64
N PRO A 289 7.05 -25.55 -0.14
CA PRO A 289 6.77 -25.19 -1.54
C PRO A 289 5.97 -23.89 -1.67
N TYR A 290 5.25 -23.47 -0.63
CA TYR A 290 4.37 -22.30 -0.66
C TYR A 290 5.14 -21.03 -0.26
N VAL A 291 5.44 -20.19 -1.24
CA VAL A 291 6.27 -18.98 -1.09
C VAL A 291 5.59 -17.74 -1.71
N LYS A 292 6.17 -16.55 -1.47
CA LYS A 292 5.56 -15.24 -1.73
C LYS A 292 5.10 -15.02 -3.18
N ASP A 293 5.83 -15.58 -4.16
CA ASP A 293 5.53 -15.47 -5.59
C ASP A 293 4.58 -16.55 -6.12
N ALA A 294 4.01 -17.41 -5.27
CA ALA A 294 3.10 -18.47 -5.68
C ALA A 294 1.90 -17.98 -6.53
N PHE A 295 1.33 -16.81 -6.21
CA PHE A 295 0.20 -16.29 -6.98
C PHE A 295 0.60 -15.83 -8.39
N HIS A 296 1.83 -15.36 -8.55
CA HIS A 296 2.39 -15.07 -9.88
C HIS A 296 2.52 -16.36 -10.70
N GLU A 297 3.12 -17.41 -10.10
CA GLU A 297 3.29 -18.71 -10.75
C GLU A 297 1.94 -19.36 -11.11
N TYR A 298 0.96 -19.32 -10.19
CA TYR A 298 -0.38 -19.84 -10.41
C TYR A 298 -1.13 -19.09 -11.52
N VAL A 299 -1.24 -17.77 -11.41
CA VAL A 299 -2.10 -16.97 -12.30
C VAL A 299 -1.50 -16.87 -13.71
N ILE A 300 -0.19 -16.64 -13.82
CA ILE A 300 0.47 -16.38 -15.11
C ILE A 300 0.92 -17.67 -15.78
N ARG A 301 1.46 -18.63 -15.02
CA ARG A 301 2.03 -19.88 -15.59
C ARG A 301 1.12 -21.09 -15.42
N GLY A 302 0.05 -20.98 -14.64
CA GLY A 302 -0.89 -22.08 -14.41
C GLY A 302 -0.33 -23.17 -13.47
N ASP A 303 0.69 -22.86 -12.68
CA ASP A 303 1.29 -23.83 -11.76
C ASP A 303 0.40 -24.02 -10.52
N THR A 304 -0.43 -25.07 -10.55
CA THR A 304 -1.33 -25.41 -9.44
C THR A 304 -0.59 -25.90 -8.19
N ALA A 305 0.66 -26.38 -8.32
CA ALA A 305 1.43 -26.88 -7.20
C ALA A 305 2.06 -25.75 -6.36
N ALA A 306 2.11 -24.52 -6.90
CA ALA A 306 2.64 -23.36 -6.20
C ALA A 306 1.74 -22.89 -5.04
N ILE A 307 0.45 -23.19 -5.07
CA ILE A 307 -0.54 -22.77 -4.05
C ILE A 307 -0.92 -23.93 -3.12
N ASN A 308 -1.26 -23.61 -1.87
CA ASN A 308 -1.67 -24.60 -0.90
C ASN A 308 -3.15 -24.99 -1.11
N GLN A 309 -3.35 -26.16 -1.71
CA GLN A 309 -4.66 -26.79 -1.91
C GLN A 309 -4.93 -27.94 -0.94
N GLU A 310 -3.96 -28.33 -0.11
CA GLU A 310 -4.08 -29.47 0.81
C GLU A 310 -5.02 -29.14 1.98
N ASP A 311 -4.79 -27.98 2.62
CA ASP A 311 -5.60 -27.53 3.77
C ASP A 311 -6.17 -26.12 3.62
N PHE A 312 -5.90 -25.46 2.48
CA PHE A 312 -6.33 -24.10 2.17
C PHE A 312 -5.97 -23.10 3.28
N SER A 313 -4.70 -23.11 3.69
CA SER A 313 -4.16 -22.22 4.70
C SER A 313 -2.79 -21.63 4.35
N GLY A 314 -2.38 -20.60 5.08
CA GLY A 314 -1.06 -20.00 4.97
C GLY A 314 -1.01 -18.62 5.62
N THR A 315 -0.04 -17.79 5.25
CA THR A 315 0.08 -16.39 5.74
C THR A 315 -0.23 -15.34 4.67
N LYS A 316 -0.53 -15.78 3.43
CA LYS A 316 -1.00 -14.97 2.31
C LYS A 316 -2.14 -15.69 1.57
N ALA A 317 -3.21 -14.98 1.24
CA ALA A 317 -4.39 -15.54 0.57
C ALA A 317 -4.99 -14.51 -0.42
N ALA A 318 -5.71 -15.00 -1.43
CA ALA A 318 -6.39 -14.14 -2.39
C ALA A 318 -7.67 -14.78 -2.95
N GLY A 319 -8.56 -13.94 -3.48
CA GLY A 319 -9.70 -14.37 -4.31
C GLY A 319 -9.45 -14.05 -5.79
N VAL A 320 -9.34 -15.06 -6.65
CA VAL A 320 -9.08 -14.85 -8.08
C VAL A 320 -10.39 -14.68 -8.84
N TYR A 321 -10.71 -13.44 -9.24
CA TYR A 321 -11.82 -13.15 -10.14
C TYR A 321 -11.32 -13.12 -11.59
N LYS A 322 -11.82 -14.03 -12.41
CA LYS A 322 -11.49 -14.12 -13.84
C LYS A 322 -12.64 -13.61 -14.71
N PHE A 323 -12.41 -12.49 -15.39
CA PHE A 323 -13.29 -11.97 -16.43
C PHE A 323 -12.70 -12.32 -17.79
N ASP A 324 -13.32 -13.28 -18.48
CA ASP A 324 -12.88 -13.69 -19.82
C ASP A 324 -13.10 -12.54 -20.85
N LYS A 325 -14.09 -11.67 -20.60
CA LYS A 325 -14.40 -10.47 -21.40
C LYS A 325 -14.98 -9.36 -20.53
N VAL A 326 -14.23 -8.28 -20.33
CA VAL A 326 -14.77 -7.00 -19.86
C VAL A 326 -15.29 -6.23 -21.08
N PRO A 327 -16.59 -5.92 -21.18
CA PRO A 327 -17.16 -5.32 -22.39
C PRO A 327 -16.51 -3.99 -22.77
N ALA A 328 -16.30 -3.73 -24.07
CA ALA A 328 -15.84 -2.43 -24.57
C ALA A 328 -16.72 -1.28 -24.05
N GLY A 329 -16.11 -0.21 -23.51
CA GLY A 329 -16.82 0.90 -22.87
C GLY A 329 -17.62 0.53 -21.60
N GLY A 330 -17.64 -0.75 -21.22
CA GLY A 330 -18.32 -1.28 -20.06
C GLY A 330 -17.41 -1.37 -18.85
N TYR A 331 -17.88 -2.10 -17.82
CA TYR A 331 -17.10 -2.30 -16.61
C TYR A 331 -17.49 -3.60 -15.91
N VAL A 332 -16.59 -4.03 -15.04
CA VAL A 332 -16.81 -5.10 -14.06
C VAL A 332 -16.62 -4.55 -12.65
N GLU A 333 -17.29 -5.15 -11.67
CA GLU A 333 -17.19 -4.74 -10.27
C GLU A 333 -17.07 -5.96 -9.36
N VAL A 334 -16.11 -5.91 -8.44
CA VAL A 334 -15.84 -6.91 -7.42
C VAL A 334 -15.99 -6.30 -6.04
N ARG A 335 -16.62 -7.02 -5.12
CA ARG A 335 -16.80 -6.61 -3.72
C ARG A 335 -16.17 -7.61 -2.75
N VAL A 336 -15.42 -7.08 -1.81
CA VAL A 336 -14.78 -7.81 -0.71
C VAL A 336 -15.09 -7.09 0.61
N ARG A 337 -15.28 -7.83 1.70
CA ARG A 337 -15.56 -7.24 3.02
C ARG A 337 -14.74 -7.93 4.10
N LEU A 338 -13.94 -7.14 4.82
CA LEU A 338 -13.21 -7.54 6.02
C LEU A 338 -14.03 -7.11 7.24
N ASN A 339 -14.25 -8.00 8.22
CA ASN A 339 -14.90 -7.64 9.48
C ASN A 339 -14.53 -8.61 10.62
N GLY A 340 -15.02 -8.34 11.84
CA GLY A 340 -14.83 -9.21 13.00
C GLY A 340 -15.92 -10.26 13.25
N LYS A 341 -16.89 -10.44 12.34
CA LYS A 341 -18.05 -11.30 12.56
C LYS A 341 -18.08 -12.42 11.53
N GLN A 342 -18.04 -13.66 12.00
CA GLN A 342 -18.35 -14.81 11.14
C GLN A 342 -19.73 -14.60 10.52
N ASN A 343 -19.90 -14.91 9.23
CA ASN A 343 -21.17 -14.69 8.52
C ASN A 343 -22.34 -15.31 9.33
N PRO A 344 -23.20 -14.49 9.99
CA PRO A 344 -24.11 -15.00 11.01
C PRO A 344 -25.19 -15.92 10.48
N SER A 345 -25.42 -15.91 9.17
CA SER A 345 -26.57 -16.55 8.53
C SER A 345 -26.22 -17.78 7.70
N GLY A 346 -24.94 -18.00 7.37
CA GLY A 346 -24.50 -18.99 6.38
C GLY A 346 -25.08 -18.78 4.96
N LYS A 347 -25.94 -17.76 4.76
CA LYS A 347 -26.59 -17.47 3.48
C LYS A 347 -25.66 -16.63 2.61
N GLU A 348 -25.54 -17.05 1.37
CA GLU A 348 -24.80 -16.35 0.32
C GLU A 348 -25.38 -14.93 0.13
N GLY A 349 -24.52 -13.91 0.09
CA GLY A 349 -24.93 -12.51 -0.13
C GLY A 349 -25.43 -11.73 1.10
N ALA A 350 -25.76 -12.38 2.23
CA ALA A 350 -26.24 -11.67 3.43
C ALA A 350 -25.21 -10.65 3.97
N VAL A 351 -23.93 -11.00 3.90
CA VAL A 351 -22.80 -10.12 4.29
C VAL A 351 -22.68 -8.88 3.41
N PHE A 352 -23.25 -8.90 2.20
CA PHE A 352 -23.18 -7.79 1.25
C PHE A 352 -24.48 -6.96 1.19
N LYS A 353 -25.51 -7.32 1.97
CA LYS A 353 -26.85 -6.71 1.88
C LYS A 353 -26.87 -5.17 2.02
N ASN A 354 -26.05 -4.62 2.92
CA ASN A 354 -25.95 -3.17 3.16
C ASN A 354 -24.70 -2.53 2.52
N PHE A 355 -23.97 -3.27 1.67
CA PHE A 355 -22.69 -2.84 1.14
C PHE A 355 -22.78 -1.51 0.39
N ASP A 356 -23.67 -1.43 -0.60
CA ASP A 356 -23.86 -0.22 -1.40
C ASP A 356 -24.31 0.97 -0.55
N LYS A 357 -25.20 0.72 0.41
CA LYS A 357 -25.67 1.77 1.32
C LYS A 357 -24.53 2.35 2.13
N ILE A 358 -23.67 1.51 2.73
CA ILE A 358 -22.53 1.98 3.53
C ILE A 358 -21.56 2.79 2.65
N VAL A 359 -21.22 2.29 1.45
CA VAL A 359 -20.35 3.00 0.51
C VAL A 359 -20.95 4.38 0.16
N GLN A 360 -22.23 4.45 -0.18
CA GLN A 360 -22.90 5.71 -0.50
C GLN A 360 -23.00 6.66 0.70
N ASP A 361 -23.26 6.14 1.90
CA ASP A 361 -23.27 6.96 3.12
C ASP A 361 -21.86 7.54 3.38
N ARG A 362 -20.78 6.77 3.15
CA ARG A 362 -19.40 7.25 3.27
C ARG A 362 -19.00 8.26 2.19
N ILE A 363 -19.49 8.12 0.96
CA ILE A 363 -19.35 9.13 -0.10
C ILE A 363 -20.01 10.45 0.31
N LYS A 364 -21.23 10.40 0.84
CA LYS A 364 -21.95 11.60 1.32
C LYS A 364 -21.25 12.28 2.47
N ASP A 365 -20.75 11.50 3.44
CA ASP A 365 -19.97 12.05 4.56
C ASP A 365 -18.69 12.76 4.08
N ASN A 366 -18.04 12.21 3.06
CA ASN A 366 -16.85 12.78 2.44
C ASN A 366 -17.18 14.09 1.68
N GLU A 367 -18.26 14.10 0.91
CA GLU A 367 -18.77 15.32 0.26
C GLU A 367 -19.13 16.41 1.27
N GLU A 368 -19.82 16.05 2.35
CA GLU A 368 -20.17 16.97 3.44
C GLU A 368 -18.90 17.58 4.06
N PHE A 369 -17.90 16.75 4.38
CA PHE A 369 -16.63 17.19 4.96
C PHE A 369 -15.89 18.20 4.06
N TYR A 370 -15.67 17.86 2.79
CA TYR A 370 -14.95 18.73 1.86
C TYR A 370 -15.73 19.99 1.47
N SER A 371 -17.07 19.95 1.47
CA SER A 371 -17.89 21.14 1.24
C SER A 371 -17.65 22.23 2.29
N LYS A 372 -17.27 21.84 3.52
CA LYS A 372 -16.99 22.74 4.66
C LYS A 372 -15.56 23.27 4.69
N LEU A 373 -14.66 22.70 3.89
CA LEU A 373 -13.23 23.09 3.78
C LEU A 373 -12.95 24.10 2.66
N THR A 374 -13.97 24.45 1.90
CA THR A 374 -13.83 25.26 0.69
C THR A 374 -13.52 26.71 1.05
N ILE A 375 -12.50 27.29 0.39
CA ILE A 375 -12.23 28.73 0.44
C ILE A 375 -13.31 29.48 -0.37
N ASP A 376 -13.88 30.54 0.20
CA ASP A 376 -14.86 31.37 -0.49
C ASP A 376 -14.33 31.85 -1.85
N GLY A 377 -15.14 31.70 -2.90
CA GLY A 377 -14.82 32.15 -4.25
C GLY A 377 -14.10 31.14 -5.16
N LEU A 378 -13.78 29.92 -4.70
CA LEU A 378 -13.26 28.87 -5.58
C LEU A 378 -14.34 28.31 -6.52
N ASN A 379 -14.00 28.14 -7.80
CA ASN A 379 -14.83 27.39 -8.76
C ASN A 379 -14.75 25.87 -8.51
N GLN A 380 -15.58 25.08 -9.18
CA GLN A 380 -15.64 23.63 -8.94
C GLN A 380 -14.33 22.90 -9.26
N ASP A 381 -13.62 23.32 -10.31
CA ASP A 381 -12.35 22.70 -10.71
C ASP A 381 -11.28 22.89 -9.64
N LEU A 382 -11.15 24.11 -9.10
CA LEU A 382 -10.21 24.41 -8.01
C LEU A 382 -10.57 23.68 -6.71
N LYS A 383 -11.87 23.49 -6.42
CA LYS A 383 -12.31 22.64 -5.29
C LYS A 383 -11.91 21.19 -5.50
N GLY A 384 -12.04 20.68 -6.72
CA GLY A 384 -11.57 19.35 -7.11
C GLY A 384 -10.07 19.18 -6.87
N ILE A 385 -9.26 20.15 -7.34
CA ILE A 385 -7.80 20.16 -7.15
C ILE A 385 -7.45 20.19 -5.66
N GLN A 386 -8.07 21.07 -4.86
CA GLN A 386 -7.83 21.14 -3.41
C GLN A 386 -8.13 19.80 -2.73
N ARG A 387 -9.27 19.20 -3.05
CA ARG A 387 -9.72 17.92 -2.51
C ARG A 387 -8.76 16.79 -2.87
N GLN A 388 -8.32 16.73 -4.13
CA GLN A 388 -7.37 15.73 -4.60
C GLN A 388 -6.00 15.88 -3.95
N ALA A 389 -5.50 17.11 -3.79
CA ALA A 389 -4.23 17.39 -3.11
C ALA A 389 -4.28 16.95 -1.63
N LEU A 390 -5.37 17.26 -0.92
CA LEU A 390 -5.57 16.80 0.46
C LEU A 390 -5.73 15.28 0.54
N ALA A 391 -6.41 14.66 -0.42
CA ALA A 391 -6.48 13.20 -0.53
C ALA A 391 -5.07 12.59 -0.72
N GLY A 392 -4.22 13.20 -1.55
CA GLY A 392 -2.82 12.78 -1.73
C GLY A 392 -2.02 12.81 -0.42
N MET A 393 -2.16 13.88 0.39
CA MET A 393 -1.54 13.95 1.71
C MET A 393 -2.01 12.83 2.65
N LEU A 394 -3.31 12.50 2.61
CA LEU A 394 -3.90 11.46 3.46
C LEU A 394 -3.55 10.04 3.00
N TRP A 395 -3.47 9.81 1.68
CA TRP A 395 -3.01 8.55 1.11
C TRP A 395 -1.53 8.31 1.41
N SER A 396 -0.72 9.37 1.45
CA SER A 396 0.73 9.33 1.71
C SER A 396 1.10 9.09 3.18
N LYS A 397 0.12 8.79 4.04
CA LYS A 397 0.40 8.29 5.39
C LYS A 397 0.90 6.85 5.29
N GLN A 398 2.07 6.56 5.84
CA GLN A 398 2.67 5.22 5.79
C GLN A 398 3.04 4.77 7.21
N TRP A 399 2.83 3.48 7.50
CA TRP A 399 3.43 2.88 8.69
C TRP A 399 4.92 2.70 8.43
N TYR A 400 5.73 3.31 9.28
CA TYR A 400 7.17 3.27 9.20
C TYR A 400 7.70 2.55 10.43
N CYS A 401 8.41 1.44 10.20
CA CYS A 401 9.09 0.72 11.27
C CYS A 401 10.58 0.68 11.01
N PHE A 402 11.36 1.06 12.01
CA PHE A 402 12.80 0.99 11.95
C PHE A 402 13.40 1.01 13.34
N ASP A 403 14.13 -0.05 13.68
CA ASP A 403 15.01 -0.11 14.84
C ASP A 403 16.45 -0.12 14.32
N GLN A 404 17.15 1.01 14.46
CA GLN A 404 18.51 1.16 13.94
C GLN A 404 19.44 0.10 14.56
N ARG A 405 19.27 -0.21 15.85
CA ARG A 405 20.15 -1.14 16.57
C ARG A 405 19.97 -2.57 16.08
N SER A 406 18.73 -2.99 15.87
CA SER A 406 18.44 -4.30 15.30
C SER A 406 18.87 -4.35 13.83
N TRP A 407 18.60 -3.31 13.05
CA TRP A 407 19.03 -3.21 11.65
C TRP A 407 20.56 -3.31 11.49
N SER A 408 21.33 -2.61 12.33
CA SER A 408 22.79 -2.60 12.27
C SER A 408 23.42 -3.94 12.64
N LYS A 409 22.88 -4.64 13.64
CA LYS A 409 23.33 -5.98 14.05
C LYS A 409 22.88 -7.09 13.11
N GLY A 410 21.79 -6.87 12.39
CA GLY A 410 21.09 -7.89 11.63
C GLY A 410 20.12 -8.71 12.49
N ASP A 411 19.41 -9.59 11.81
CA ASP A 411 18.35 -10.40 12.42
C ASP A 411 18.94 -11.62 13.17
N PRO A 412 18.35 -12.03 14.31
CA PRO A 412 18.80 -13.19 15.08
C PRO A 412 18.88 -14.50 14.27
N ILE A 413 17.99 -14.67 13.30
CA ILE A 413 18.09 -15.74 12.29
C ILE A 413 18.68 -15.18 11.00
N GLY A 414 19.66 -15.91 10.48
CA GLY A 414 20.24 -15.67 9.16
C GLY A 414 21.74 -15.41 9.23
N PRO A 415 22.39 -15.18 8.08
CA PRO A 415 23.77 -14.73 8.08
C PRO A 415 23.84 -13.33 8.72
N PRO A 416 24.87 -13.05 9.55
CA PRO A 416 25.09 -11.70 10.03
C PRO A 416 25.35 -10.76 8.82
N PRO A 417 25.00 -9.47 8.92
CA PRO A 417 25.33 -8.50 7.89
C PRO A 417 26.85 -8.45 7.68
N PRO A 418 27.33 -8.11 6.46
CA PRO A 418 28.76 -8.00 6.18
C PRO A 418 29.45 -7.05 7.17
N PRO A 419 30.65 -7.38 7.69
CA PRO A 419 31.37 -6.51 8.62
C PRO A 419 31.60 -5.09 8.07
N GLU A 420 31.80 -4.97 6.76
CA GLU A 420 32.02 -3.71 6.02
C GLU A 420 30.83 -2.75 6.11
N ARG A 421 29.61 -3.28 6.34
CA ARG A 421 28.40 -2.47 6.54
C ARG A 421 28.46 -1.63 7.82
N THR A 422 29.27 -2.05 8.79
CA THR A 422 29.44 -1.34 10.06
C THR A 422 30.06 0.03 9.81
N GLY A 423 29.25 1.10 9.85
CA GLY A 423 29.72 2.45 9.49
C GLY A 423 29.00 3.09 8.31
N VAL A 424 28.35 2.30 7.46
CA VAL A 424 27.82 2.78 6.17
C VAL A 424 26.70 3.81 6.35
N ARG A 425 25.81 3.61 7.32
CA ARG A 425 24.73 4.58 7.63
C ARG A 425 24.47 4.72 9.12
N ASN A 426 24.20 5.96 9.54
CA ASN A 426 23.46 6.28 10.76
C ASN A 426 24.03 5.67 12.06
N MET A 427 25.32 5.38 12.14
CA MET A 427 25.92 4.70 13.31
C MET A 427 25.81 5.49 14.62
N ALA A 428 25.68 6.82 14.56
CA ALA A 428 25.45 7.65 15.74
C ALA A 428 24.01 7.52 16.31
N TRP A 429 23.10 6.89 15.56
CA TRP A 429 21.66 6.87 15.84
C TRP A 429 21.17 5.52 16.37
N GLN A 430 21.99 4.79 17.13
CA GLN A 430 21.64 3.47 17.68
C GLN A 430 20.46 3.46 18.66
N HIS A 431 20.02 4.63 19.12
CA HIS A 431 18.85 4.80 19.98
C HIS A 431 17.55 4.95 19.17
N LEU A 432 17.64 5.18 17.85
CA LEU A 432 16.47 5.48 17.03
C LEU A 432 15.58 4.24 16.90
N TYR A 433 14.34 4.38 17.36
CA TYR A 433 13.30 3.38 17.24
C TYR A 433 12.03 4.04 16.71
N ILE A 434 11.49 3.52 15.62
CA ILE A 434 10.29 4.01 14.97
C ILE A 434 9.34 2.83 14.76
N ASP A 435 8.10 3.00 15.21
CA ASP A 435 6.95 2.12 14.94
C ASP A 435 5.69 3.00 14.99
N THR A 436 5.45 3.74 13.91
CA THR A 436 4.36 4.72 13.89
C THR A 436 3.94 5.07 12.47
N ILE A 437 2.82 5.79 12.33
CA ILE A 437 2.35 6.30 11.05
C ILE A 437 2.88 7.71 10.85
N LEU A 438 3.59 7.93 9.75
CA LEU A 438 4.17 9.22 9.36
C LEU A 438 3.65 9.65 7.99
N SER A 439 3.62 10.96 7.74
CA SER A 439 3.39 11.48 6.38
C SER A 439 4.66 11.33 5.55
N MET A 440 4.60 10.61 4.44
CA MET A 440 5.71 10.51 3.48
C MET A 440 5.66 11.67 2.48
N PRO A 441 6.81 12.12 1.92
CA PRO A 441 6.81 13.03 0.77
C PRO A 441 6.13 12.40 -0.44
N ASP A 442 6.38 11.10 -0.67
CA ASP A 442 5.73 10.28 -1.68
C ASP A 442 5.73 8.80 -1.24
N LYS A 443 4.75 7.99 -1.64
CA LYS A 443 4.68 6.57 -1.21
C LYS A 443 5.54 5.61 -2.03
N TRP A 444 6.01 6.04 -3.19
CA TRP A 444 6.80 5.24 -4.10
C TRP A 444 8.23 5.77 -4.18
N GLU A 445 8.43 7.05 -4.48
CA GLU A 445 9.74 7.67 -4.67
C GLU A 445 10.49 7.77 -3.33
N TYR A 446 9.82 8.35 -2.34
CA TYR A 446 10.34 8.60 -1.00
C TYR A 446 9.54 7.87 0.08
N PRO A 447 9.53 6.50 0.11
CA PRO A 447 8.78 5.70 1.09
C PRO A 447 9.44 5.71 2.48
N PHE A 448 9.93 6.88 2.87
CA PHE A 448 10.59 7.23 4.10
C PHE A 448 10.31 8.68 4.50
N PHE A 449 10.37 8.96 5.80
CA PHE A 449 10.15 10.31 6.28
C PHE A 449 11.36 11.20 6.00
N ALA A 450 11.08 12.47 5.77
CA ALA A 450 12.06 13.53 5.80
C ALA A 450 11.57 14.64 6.75
N ALA A 451 12.36 14.97 7.76
CA ALA A 451 11.91 15.81 8.87
C ALA A 451 11.51 17.23 8.42
N TRP A 452 12.20 17.78 7.44
CA TRP A 452 11.85 19.09 6.89
C TRP A 452 10.53 19.04 6.10
N ASP A 453 10.30 18.02 5.26
CA ASP A 453 9.02 17.80 4.58
C ASP A 453 7.88 17.64 5.58
N LEU A 454 8.07 16.87 6.66
CA LEU A 454 7.06 16.73 7.72
C LEU A 454 6.61 18.08 8.30
N ALA A 455 7.53 19.05 8.43
CA ALA A 455 7.19 20.40 8.86
C ALA A 455 6.31 21.14 7.85
N PHE A 456 6.57 20.97 6.55
CA PHE A 456 5.72 21.52 5.50
C PHE A 456 4.38 20.79 5.38
N HIS A 457 4.37 19.46 5.49
CA HIS A 457 3.17 18.61 5.47
C HIS A 457 2.19 18.98 6.58
N ALA A 458 2.69 19.42 7.74
CA ALA A 458 1.84 19.86 8.85
C ALA A 458 0.89 21.01 8.45
N ILE A 459 1.25 21.86 7.48
CA ILE A 459 0.42 22.98 7.04
C ILE A 459 -0.87 22.49 6.35
N PRO A 460 -0.82 21.71 5.25
CA PRO A 460 -2.03 21.16 4.64
C PRO A 460 -2.71 20.12 5.52
N LEU A 461 -1.96 19.30 6.28
CA LEU A 461 -2.58 18.32 7.17
C LEU A 461 -3.37 18.98 8.31
N ALA A 462 -2.93 20.13 8.83
CA ALA A 462 -3.67 20.83 9.89
C ALA A 462 -5.07 21.31 9.44
N ILE A 463 -5.28 21.49 8.13
CA ILE A 463 -6.59 21.84 7.55
C ILE A 463 -7.60 20.70 7.80
N VAL A 464 -7.15 19.44 7.72
CA VAL A 464 -8.03 18.26 7.70
C VAL A 464 -7.90 17.36 8.94
N ASP A 465 -6.73 17.35 9.60
CA ASP A 465 -6.40 16.48 10.73
C ASP A 465 -5.30 17.13 11.61
N VAL A 466 -5.69 18.16 12.37
CA VAL A 466 -4.76 18.95 13.22
C VAL A 466 -4.03 18.09 14.26
N ASP A 467 -4.68 17.05 14.77
CA ASP A 467 -4.07 16.15 15.75
C ASP A 467 -2.95 15.34 15.09
N PHE A 468 -3.16 14.79 13.89
CA PHE A 468 -2.09 14.08 13.16
C PHE A 468 -0.92 15.00 12.78
N ALA A 469 -1.20 16.24 12.34
CA ALA A 469 -0.16 17.23 12.05
C ALA A 469 0.71 17.51 13.30
N LYS A 470 0.07 17.69 14.46
CA LYS A 470 0.75 17.90 15.74
C LYS A 470 1.53 16.68 16.20
N GLU A 471 0.97 15.48 16.04
CA GLU A 471 1.64 14.22 16.39
C GLU A 471 2.93 14.04 15.60
N ASN A 472 2.93 14.26 14.28
CA ASN A 472 4.13 14.13 13.43
C ASN A 472 5.26 15.08 13.87
N LEU A 473 4.94 16.32 14.23
CA LEU A 473 5.94 17.27 14.75
C LEU A 473 6.47 16.87 16.12
N ASN A 474 5.59 16.41 17.02
CA ASN A 474 6.00 15.98 18.35
C ASN A 474 6.85 14.70 18.32
N LEU A 475 6.58 13.79 17.38
CA LEU A 475 7.34 12.55 17.21
C LEU A 475 8.83 12.83 17.01
N LEU A 476 9.17 13.80 16.14
CA LEU A 476 10.56 14.20 15.88
C LEU A 476 11.30 14.74 17.12
N LEU A 477 10.56 15.11 18.16
CA LEU A 477 11.09 15.67 19.42
C LEU A 477 11.08 14.65 20.57
N ARG A 478 10.70 13.39 20.32
CA ARG A 478 10.72 12.32 21.33
C ARG A 478 12.14 11.83 21.58
N GLU A 479 12.39 11.29 22.76
CA GLU A 479 13.68 10.76 23.21
C GLU A 479 14.19 9.57 22.39
N TRP A 480 13.29 8.85 21.71
CA TRP A 480 13.63 7.75 20.79
C TRP A 480 13.72 8.19 19.32
N PHE A 481 13.53 9.50 19.04
CA PHE A 481 13.76 10.14 17.75
C PHE A 481 14.95 11.10 17.76
N LEU A 482 15.04 11.96 18.78
CA LEU A 482 16.10 12.95 18.93
C LEU A 482 17.43 12.29 19.28
N HIS A 483 18.48 12.74 18.63
CA HIS A 483 19.83 12.40 19.05
C HIS A 483 20.12 13.00 20.44
N PRO A 484 20.93 12.34 21.29
CA PRO A 484 21.32 12.85 22.61
C PRO A 484 21.96 14.24 22.64
N ASN A 485 22.41 14.77 21.50
CA ASN A 485 22.94 16.14 21.36
C ASN A 485 21.87 17.17 20.97
N GLY A 486 20.60 16.76 20.84
CA GLY A 486 19.47 17.58 20.42
C GLY A 486 19.20 17.63 18.91
N GLN A 487 19.94 16.87 18.09
CA GLN A 487 19.71 16.84 16.64
C GLN A 487 18.43 16.06 16.29
N ILE A 488 17.64 16.61 15.36
CA ILE A 488 16.47 15.94 14.75
C ILE A 488 16.95 15.08 13.57
N PRO A 489 16.49 13.82 13.42
CA PRO A 489 16.92 12.96 12.32
C PRO A 489 16.42 13.51 10.99
N ALA A 490 17.30 13.70 10.00
CA ALA A 490 16.95 14.30 8.73
C ALA A 490 16.05 13.40 7.87
N TYR A 491 16.57 12.26 7.40
CA TYR A 491 15.86 11.27 6.57
C TYR A 491 16.64 9.94 6.55
N GLU A 492 16.05 8.86 6.04
CA GLU A 492 16.59 7.49 6.25
C GLU A 492 18.02 7.26 5.74
N TRP A 493 18.41 7.91 4.64
CA TRP A 493 19.73 7.73 4.06
C TRP A 493 20.85 8.31 4.93
N ASN A 494 20.56 9.40 5.67
CA ASN A 494 21.49 10.01 6.60
C ASN A 494 20.74 10.87 7.64
N PHE A 495 20.52 10.33 8.83
CA PHE A 495 19.85 11.05 9.91
C PHE A 495 20.65 12.25 10.43
N SER A 496 21.98 12.25 10.26
CA SER A 496 22.85 13.37 10.67
C SER A 496 22.94 14.49 9.63
N ASP A 497 22.28 14.38 8.48
CA ASP A 497 22.35 15.41 7.45
C ASP A 497 21.68 16.72 7.92
N VAL A 498 22.03 17.81 7.23
CA VAL A 498 21.52 19.17 7.48
C VAL A 498 20.60 19.57 6.35
N ASN A 499 19.46 18.88 6.20
CA ASN A 499 18.48 19.23 5.18
C ASN A 499 17.63 20.46 5.61
N PRO A 500 17.14 21.29 4.66
CA PRO A 500 17.33 21.19 3.22
C PRO A 500 18.74 21.62 2.77
N ARG A 501 19.44 20.75 2.02
CA ARG A 501 20.54 21.22 1.17
C ARG A 501 19.96 22.25 0.21
N LYS A 502 20.55 23.44 0.19
CA LYS A 502 20.42 24.32 -0.98
C LYS A 502 21.02 23.56 -2.16
N ASN A 503 20.20 22.98 -3.02
CA ASN A 503 20.61 22.68 -4.39
C ASN A 503 20.87 24.04 -5.05
N HIS A 504 22.13 24.45 -5.09
CA HIS A 504 22.64 25.51 -5.96
C HIS A 504 23.39 24.86 -7.12
#